data_AF-A0A920AT39-F1
#
_entry.id   AF-A0A920AT39-F1
#
_cell.length_a   1.000
_cell.length_b   1.000
_cell.length_c   1.000
_cell.angle_alpha   90.00
_cell.angle_beta   90.00
_cell.angle_gamma   90.00
#
_symmetry.space_group_name_H-M   'P 1'
#
loop_
_entity.id
_entity.type
_entity.pdbx_description
1 polymer ?
#
loop_
_entity_poly.entity_id
_entity_poly.type
_entity_poly.pdbx_seq_one_letter_code
_entity_poly.pdbx_strand_id
1 'polypeptide(L)'
;MKQLFFDEDIKYLFNGSKSFDLAQKVEGEIYREHANRITKKIIVNHKGYFIKLHGPVGWREIFKNLIQIKIPVIGATRELKALKHLAHHGINTLSVIGFFKKGIIPAYSQSFLITKELNKTISLEDFFMEGLHKKLSFKHKRFLLEKIAET
;
A
#
# COMPACT_ATOMS: atom_id res chain seq x y z
N MET A 1 20.32 4.96 -6.09
CA MET A 1 19.77 3.77 -6.77
C MET A 1 18.30 4.01 -7.06
N LYS A 2 17.84 3.65 -8.26
CA LYS A 2 16.44 3.78 -8.68
C LYS A 2 15.91 2.37 -8.88
N GLN A 3 14.81 2.01 -8.22
CA GLN A 3 14.14 0.74 -8.42
C GLN A 3 12.76 1.03 -8.97
N LEU A 4 12.40 0.38 -10.08
CA LEU A 4 11.06 0.48 -10.63
C LEU A 4 10.65 -0.82 -11.31
N PHE A 5 9.40 -1.19 -11.15
CA PHE A 5 8.73 -2.18 -11.99
C PHE A 5 7.27 -1.77 -12.13
N PHE A 6 6.70 -2.03 -13.31
CA PHE A 6 5.29 -1.79 -13.61
C PHE A 6 4.81 -2.90 -14.53
N ASP A 7 3.68 -3.48 -14.19
CA ASP A 7 2.97 -4.41 -15.05
C ASP A 7 2.46 -3.67 -16.31
N GLU A 8 2.27 -4.42 -17.39
CA GLU A 8 1.88 -3.88 -18.70
C GLU A 8 0.62 -3.03 -18.64
N ASP A 9 -0.34 -3.42 -17.79
CA ASP A 9 -1.62 -2.74 -17.55
C ASP A 9 -1.47 -1.25 -17.17
N ILE A 10 -0.37 -0.86 -16.54
CA ILE A 10 -0.16 0.52 -16.02
C ILE A 10 1.15 1.16 -16.47
N LYS A 11 2.02 0.41 -17.17
CA LYS A 11 3.38 0.85 -17.51
C LYS A 11 3.42 2.16 -18.28
N TYR A 12 2.45 2.39 -19.16
CA TYR A 12 2.36 3.60 -19.99
C TYR A 12 2.10 4.89 -19.20
N LEU A 13 1.61 4.79 -17.96
CA LEU A 13 1.36 5.94 -17.09
C LEU A 13 2.64 6.49 -16.45
N PHE A 14 3.73 5.71 -16.44
CA PHE A 14 4.93 6.02 -15.68
C PHE A 14 6.16 6.06 -16.58
N ASN A 15 6.84 7.21 -16.58
CA ASN A 15 8.07 7.38 -17.33
C ASN A 15 9.26 7.60 -16.40
N GLY A 16 10.04 6.54 -16.21
CA GLY A 16 11.41 6.63 -15.72
C GLY A 16 11.55 7.51 -14.46
N SER A 17 12.32 8.59 -14.57
CA SER A 17 12.65 9.49 -13.45
C SER A 17 11.51 10.40 -13.00
N LYS A 18 10.52 10.63 -13.88
CA LYS A 18 9.33 11.46 -13.63
C LYS A 18 8.16 10.68 -13.02
N SER A 19 8.31 9.35 -12.84
CA SER A 19 7.23 8.48 -12.37
C SER A 19 6.61 8.92 -11.04
N PHE A 20 7.38 9.48 -10.11
CA PHE A 20 6.83 9.98 -8.84
C PHE A 20 5.96 11.22 -9.04
N ASP A 21 6.40 12.17 -9.88
CA ASP A 21 5.64 13.38 -10.19
C ASP A 21 4.37 13.04 -10.98
N LEU A 22 4.47 12.06 -11.89
CA LEU A 22 3.32 11.51 -12.60
C LEU A 22 2.34 10.87 -11.61
N ALA A 23 2.78 9.98 -10.73
CA ALA A 23 1.93 9.36 -9.72
C ALA A 23 1.22 10.37 -8.81
N GLN A 24 1.87 11.49 -8.48
CA GLN A 24 1.22 12.57 -7.71
C GLN A 24 0.11 13.26 -8.50
N LYS A 25 0.32 13.46 -9.81
CA LYS A 25 -0.59 14.15 -10.72
C LYS A 25 -1.73 13.27 -11.25
N VAL A 26 -1.58 11.95 -11.19
CA VAL A 26 -2.68 11.04 -11.57
C VAL A 26 -3.91 11.37 -10.71
N GLU A 27 -4.99 11.68 -11.40
CA GLU A 27 -6.30 11.92 -10.81
C GLU A 27 -6.88 10.62 -10.26
N GLY A 28 -7.52 10.72 -9.11
CA GLY A 28 -8.06 9.59 -8.39
C GLY A 28 -8.65 10.01 -7.06
N GLU A 29 -9.49 9.15 -6.50
CA GLU A 29 -10.13 9.38 -5.21
C GLU A 29 -9.09 9.26 -4.09
N ILE A 30 -8.96 10.30 -3.28
CA ILE A 30 -8.03 10.31 -2.15
C ILE A 30 -8.69 9.61 -0.97
N TYR A 31 -8.14 8.46 -0.58
CA TYR A 31 -8.61 7.71 0.59
C TYR A 31 -7.93 8.16 1.89
N ARG A 32 -6.68 8.60 1.79
CA ARG A 32 -5.91 9.06 2.95
C ARG A 32 -4.80 10.01 2.54
N GLU A 33 -4.69 11.11 3.27
CA GLU A 33 -3.64 12.11 3.07
C GLU A 33 -3.03 12.53 4.39
N HIS A 34 -1.70 12.50 4.44
CA HIS A 34 -0.86 12.97 5.52
C HIS A 34 0.35 13.69 4.93
N ALA A 35 1.07 14.45 5.75
CA ALA A 35 2.16 15.35 5.34
C ALA A 35 3.17 14.77 4.32
N ASN A 36 3.45 13.47 4.37
CA ASN A 36 4.38 12.79 3.47
C ASN A 36 3.80 11.51 2.84
N ARG A 37 2.51 11.24 2.99
CA ARG A 37 1.88 10.01 2.49
C ARG A 37 0.49 10.27 1.93
N ILE A 38 0.28 9.82 0.70
CA ILE A 38 -1.02 9.91 0.03
C ILE A 38 -1.40 8.52 -0.45
N THR A 39 -2.64 8.10 -0.21
CA THR A 39 -3.23 6.88 -0.77
C THR A 39 -4.40 7.29 -1.66
N LYS A 40 -4.32 6.94 -2.95
CA LYS A 40 -5.37 7.23 -3.93
C LYS A 40 -5.84 5.96 -4.60
N LYS A 41 -7.13 5.92 -4.93
CA LYS A 41 -7.71 4.94 -5.85
C LYS A 41 -7.78 5.55 -7.24
N ILE A 42 -7.31 4.79 -8.23
CA ILE A 42 -7.35 5.17 -9.65
C ILE A 42 -8.06 4.09 -10.45
N ILE A 43 -8.65 4.47 -11.58
CA ILE A 43 -9.28 3.53 -12.50
C ILE A 43 -8.51 3.57 -13.81
N VAL A 44 -8.03 2.42 -14.26
CA VAL A 44 -7.30 2.27 -15.52
C VAL A 44 -7.89 1.09 -16.27
N ASN A 45 -8.33 1.30 -17.52
CA ASN A 45 -8.97 0.27 -18.35
C ASN A 45 -10.09 -0.48 -17.61
N HIS A 46 -10.98 0.27 -16.93
CA HIS A 46 -12.09 -0.26 -16.11
C HIS A 46 -11.69 -1.15 -14.92
N LYS A 47 -10.41 -1.20 -14.57
CA LYS A 47 -9.89 -1.89 -13.39
C LYS A 47 -9.46 -0.86 -12.34
N GLY A 48 -9.75 -1.14 -11.06
CA GLY A 48 -9.34 -0.30 -9.95
C GLY A 48 -7.96 -0.66 -9.40
N TYR A 49 -7.21 0.37 -9.00
CA TYR A 49 -5.88 0.23 -8.41
C TYR A 49 -5.68 1.23 -7.29
N PHE A 50 -4.85 0.88 -6.31
CA PHE A 50 -4.43 1.79 -5.25
C PHE A 50 -2.98 2.20 -5.44
N ILE A 51 -2.74 3.52 -5.48
CA ILE A 51 -1.41 4.12 -5.44
C ILE A 51 -1.15 4.65 -4.04
N LYS A 52 -0.11 4.13 -3.38
CA LYS A 52 0.39 4.61 -2.09
C LYS A 52 1.69 5.36 -2.28
N LEU A 53 1.61 6.69 -2.24
CA LEU A 53 2.74 7.59 -2.38
C LEU A 53 3.40 7.87 -1.04
N HIS A 54 4.71 7.87 -1.03
CA HIS A 54 5.56 8.26 0.10
C HIS A 54 6.56 9.31 -0.37
N GLY A 55 6.36 10.54 0.09
CA GLY A 55 7.26 11.66 -0.13
C GLY A 55 8.43 11.69 0.86
N PRO A 56 9.28 12.73 0.77
CA PRO A 56 10.38 12.96 1.69
C PRO A 56 9.90 13.03 3.14
N VAL A 57 10.60 12.32 4.04
CA VAL A 57 10.29 12.31 5.49
C VAL A 57 11.04 13.42 6.26
N GLY A 58 12.17 13.90 5.70
CA GLY A 58 13.06 14.85 6.37
C GLY A 58 13.92 14.25 7.48
N TRP A 59 15.01 14.93 7.82
CA TRP A 59 15.95 14.49 8.87
C TRP A 59 15.34 14.53 10.27
N ARG A 60 14.47 15.50 10.54
CA ARG A 60 13.84 15.66 11.85
C ARG A 60 13.08 14.39 12.28
N GLU A 61 12.28 13.82 11.37
CA GLU A 61 11.51 12.62 11.66
C GLU A 61 12.42 11.38 11.78
N ILE A 62 13.50 11.31 11.00
CA ILE A 62 14.48 10.22 11.11
C ILE A 62 15.17 10.24 12.49
N PHE A 63 15.76 11.38 12.88
CA PHE A 63 16.45 11.50 14.16
C PHE A 63 15.50 11.29 15.34
N LYS A 64 14.28 11.84 15.27
CA LYS A 64 13.24 11.60 16.29
C LYS A 64 12.96 10.10 16.47
N ASN A 65 12.78 9.35 15.38
CA ASN A 65 12.54 7.91 15.48
C ASN A 65 13.76 7.17 16.04
N LEU A 66 14.98 7.52 15.62
CA LEU A 66 16.21 6.90 16.12
C LEU A 66 16.45 7.15 17.62
N ILE A 67 16.23 8.38 18.10
CA ILE A 67 16.32 8.72 19.53
C ILE A 67 15.30 7.92 20.35
N GLN A 68 14.14 7.62 19.75
CA GLN A 68 13.11 6.75 20.34
C GLN A 68 13.38 5.25 20.14
N ILE A 69 14.54 4.85 19.60
CA ILE A 69 14.91 3.46 19.28
C ILE A 69 13.88 2.80 18.32
N LYS A 70 13.26 3.61 17.46
CA LYS A 70 12.32 3.16 16.42
C LYS A 70 13.00 3.16 15.07
N ILE A 71 12.77 2.09 14.30
CA ILE A 71 13.24 2.00 12.91
C ILE A 71 12.43 2.98 12.05
N PRO A 72 13.06 3.99 11.42
CA PRO A 72 12.35 4.96 10.60
C PRO A 72 11.62 4.28 9.43
N VAL A 73 10.36 4.65 9.21
CA VAL A 73 9.59 4.18 8.06
C VAL A 73 9.92 5.08 6.86
N ILE A 74 10.88 4.63 6.04
CA ILE A 74 11.34 5.36 4.86
C ILE A 74 10.71 4.73 3.62
N GLY A 75 9.58 5.29 3.19
CA GLY A 75 8.94 4.94 1.93
C GLY A 75 8.19 3.60 1.90
N ALA A 76 7.86 3.15 0.69
CA ALA A 76 7.02 1.98 0.42
C ALA A 76 7.78 0.63 0.40
N THR A 77 9.10 0.63 0.63
CA THR A 77 9.91 -0.61 0.55
C THR A 77 9.49 -1.65 1.60
N ARG A 78 9.09 -1.21 2.79
CA ARG A 78 8.64 -2.12 3.86
C ARG A 78 7.36 -2.85 3.45
N GLU A 79 6.41 -2.13 2.87
CA GLU A 79 5.15 -2.70 2.37
C GLU A 79 5.39 -3.67 1.21
N LEU A 80 6.24 -3.32 0.24
CA LEU A 80 6.61 -4.23 -0.84
C LEU A 80 7.20 -5.55 -0.31
N LYS A 81 8.12 -5.47 0.67
CA LYS A 81 8.73 -6.66 1.28
C LYS A 81 7.70 -7.51 2.02
N ALA A 82 6.80 -6.88 2.77
CA ALA A 82 5.74 -7.58 3.49
C ALA A 82 4.81 -8.32 2.52
N LEU A 83 4.32 -7.64 1.47
CA LEU A 83 3.45 -8.26 0.46
C LEU A 83 4.14 -9.41 -0.27
N LYS A 84 5.42 -9.25 -0.64
CA LYS A 84 6.21 -10.34 -1.24
C LYS A 84 6.38 -11.52 -0.30
N HIS A 85 6.61 -11.25 0.99
CA HIS A 85 6.78 -12.30 1.99
C HIS A 85 5.48 -13.08 2.21
N LEU A 86 4.34 -12.40 2.32
CA LEU A 86 3.02 -13.02 2.44
C LEU A 86 2.70 -13.87 1.20
N ALA A 87 2.88 -13.32 0.00
CA ALA A 87 2.66 -14.04 -1.25
C ALA A 87 3.55 -15.28 -1.37
N HIS A 88 4.81 -15.20 -0.94
CA HIS A 88 5.73 -16.34 -0.93
C HIS A 88 5.28 -17.49 -0.03
N HIS A 89 4.57 -17.18 1.06
CA HIS A 89 4.01 -18.18 1.99
C HIS A 89 2.57 -18.58 1.63
N GLY A 90 2.05 -18.17 0.47
CA GLY A 90 0.69 -18.51 0.04
C GLY A 90 -0.41 -17.80 0.83
N ILE A 91 -0.07 -16.78 1.62
CA ILE A 91 -1.07 -15.99 2.35
C ILE A 91 -1.71 -15.00 1.37
N ASN A 92 -3.04 -15.06 1.27
CA ASN A 92 -3.80 -14.17 0.41
C ASN A 92 -3.57 -12.70 0.79
N THR A 93 -3.02 -11.93 -0.15
CA THR A 93 -2.62 -10.54 0.08
C THR A 93 -2.81 -9.68 -1.17
N LEU A 94 -2.51 -8.39 -1.07
CA LEU A 94 -2.60 -7.45 -2.18
C LEU A 94 -1.63 -7.84 -3.31
N SER A 95 -2.12 -7.85 -4.54
CA SER A 95 -1.29 -8.03 -5.73
C SER A 95 -0.57 -6.72 -6.09
N VAL A 96 0.75 -6.69 -5.94
CA VAL A 96 1.57 -5.55 -6.35
C VAL A 96 1.80 -5.59 -7.85
N ILE A 97 1.41 -4.52 -8.54
CA ILE A 97 1.59 -4.35 -9.99
C ILE A 97 2.56 -3.24 -10.35
N GLY A 98 3.02 -2.49 -9.36
CA GLY A 98 3.91 -1.37 -9.58
C GLY A 98 4.66 -0.97 -8.34
N PHE A 99 5.93 -0.61 -8.51
CA PHE A 99 6.73 -0.02 -7.46
C PHE A 99 7.70 0.97 -8.06
N PHE A 100 7.97 2.04 -7.33
CA PHE A 100 8.99 3.01 -7.66
C PHE A 100 9.70 3.47 -6.41
N LYS A 101 11.01 3.65 -6.50
CA LYS A 101 11.84 4.30 -5.47
C LYS A 101 12.94 5.13 -6.12
N LYS A 102 13.11 6.34 -5.60
CA LYS A 102 14.16 7.31 -5.97
C LYS A 102 14.77 7.92 -4.70
N GLY A 103 16.07 8.19 -4.76
CA GLY A 103 16.83 8.77 -3.65
C GLY A 103 17.67 7.72 -2.92
N ILE A 104 18.93 8.09 -2.64
CA ILE A 104 19.84 7.31 -1.79
C ILE A 104 19.75 7.82 -0.35
N ILE A 105 19.62 9.14 -0.20
CA ILE A 105 19.51 9.80 1.08
C ILE A 105 18.10 9.57 1.64
N PRO A 106 17.95 8.92 2.81
CA PRO A 106 16.65 8.56 3.37
C PRO A 106 15.70 9.74 3.56
N ALA A 107 16.21 10.88 4.02
CA ALA A 107 15.42 12.08 4.29
C ALA A 107 14.72 12.64 3.04
N TYR A 108 15.33 12.47 1.87
CA TYR A 108 14.84 12.99 0.58
C TYR A 108 14.28 11.89 -0.33
N SER A 109 14.20 10.66 0.16
CA SER A 109 13.76 9.52 -0.63
C SER A 109 12.27 9.62 -0.91
N GLN A 110 11.90 9.24 -2.13
CA GLN A 110 10.53 9.20 -2.62
C GLN A 110 10.24 7.81 -3.15
N SER A 111 9.04 7.31 -2.91
CA SER A 111 8.63 6.01 -3.43
C SER A 111 7.13 5.92 -3.51
N PHE A 112 6.64 5.02 -4.36
CA PHE A 112 5.24 4.63 -4.33
C PHE A 112 5.10 3.14 -4.64
N LEU A 113 3.96 2.59 -4.25
CA LEU A 113 3.54 1.22 -4.51
C LEU A 113 2.17 1.25 -5.16
N ILE A 114 1.95 0.42 -6.17
CA ILE A 114 0.67 0.24 -6.83
C ILE A 114 0.20 -1.20 -6.64
N THR A 115 -1.04 -1.33 -6.18
CA THR A 115 -1.68 -2.63 -5.96
C THR A 115 -3.02 -2.71 -6.70
N LYS A 116 -3.45 -3.91 -7.08
CA LYS A 116 -4.81 -4.14 -7.57
C LYS A 116 -5.80 -3.86 -6.45
N GLU A 117 -6.95 -3.28 -6.80
CA GLU A 117 -8.09 -3.19 -5.89
C GLU A 117 -8.59 -4.60 -5.51
N LEU A 118 -8.96 -4.76 -4.24
CA LEU A 118 -9.74 -5.91 -3.79
C LEU A 118 -11.22 -5.63 -4.08
N ASN A 119 -11.77 -6.33 -5.06
CA ASN A 119 -13.17 -6.17 -5.47
C ASN A 119 -14.08 -7.06 -4.62
N LYS A 120 -15.30 -6.58 -4.35
CA LYS A 120 -16.36 -7.33 -3.63
C LYS A 120 -15.93 -7.80 -2.23
N THR A 121 -15.17 -6.97 -1.52
CA THR A 121 -14.73 -7.22 -0.14
C THR A 121 -15.26 -6.17 0.82
N ILE A 122 -15.45 -6.55 2.08
CA ILE A 122 -15.64 -5.65 3.22
C ILE A 122 -14.49 -5.85 4.19
N SER A 123 -14.00 -4.78 4.82
CA SER A 123 -12.99 -4.94 5.87
C SER A 123 -13.63 -5.60 7.10
N LEU A 124 -12.85 -6.34 7.89
CA LEU A 124 -13.38 -6.91 9.13
C LEU A 124 -13.80 -5.82 10.11
N GLU A 125 -13.08 -4.71 10.15
CA GLU A 125 -13.43 -3.54 10.95
C GLU A 125 -14.84 -3.03 10.60
N ASP A 126 -15.11 -2.74 9.32
CA ASP A 126 -16.42 -2.28 8.86
C ASP A 126 -17.50 -3.35 9.10
N PHE A 127 -17.19 -4.61 8.83
CA PHE A 127 -18.09 -5.74 9.09
C PHE A 127 -18.54 -5.81 10.56
N PHE A 128 -17.63 -5.53 11.50
CA PHE A 128 -17.96 -5.47 12.92
C PHE A 128 -18.70 -4.18 13.28
N MET A 129 -18.26 -3.04 12.76
CA MET A 129 -18.87 -1.72 13.01
C MET A 129 -20.31 -1.62 12.52
N GLU A 130 -20.60 -2.17 11.33
CA GLU A 130 -21.95 -2.22 10.75
C GLU A 130 -22.86 -3.26 11.43
N GLY A 131 -22.33 -4.04 12.38
CA GLY A 131 -23.12 -5.04 13.12
C GLY A 131 -23.50 -6.28 12.31
N LEU A 132 -22.91 -6.49 11.12
CA LEU A 132 -23.21 -7.63 10.24
C LEU A 132 -22.90 -8.97 10.92
N HIS A 133 -21.87 -9.02 11.76
CA HIS A 133 -21.49 -10.16 12.58
C HIS A 133 -22.61 -10.69 13.50
N LYS A 134 -23.60 -9.85 13.85
CA LYS A 134 -24.72 -10.25 14.72
C LYS A 134 -25.66 -11.25 14.03
N LYS A 135 -25.70 -11.25 12.69
CA LYS A 135 -26.48 -12.19 11.88
C LYS A 135 -25.80 -13.55 11.69
N LEU A 136 -24.51 -13.67 12.06
CA LEU A 136 -23.75 -14.91 11.91
C LEU A 136 -24.11 -15.92 12.99
N SER A 137 -24.28 -17.18 12.57
CA SER A 137 -24.31 -18.32 13.49
C SER A 137 -22.96 -18.53 14.18
N PHE A 138 -22.97 -19.27 15.29
CA PHE A 138 -21.73 -19.65 15.99
C PHE A 138 -20.72 -20.34 15.06
N LYS A 139 -21.20 -21.23 14.17
CA LYS A 139 -20.37 -21.93 13.19
C LYS A 139 -19.66 -20.95 12.24
N HIS A 140 -20.37 -19.94 11.73
CA HIS A 140 -19.77 -18.94 10.85
C HIS A 140 -18.76 -18.04 11.58
N LYS A 141 -19.03 -17.69 12.85
CA LYS A 141 -18.07 -16.93 13.68
C LYS A 141 -16.78 -17.73 13.91
N ARG A 142 -16.90 -19.01 14.26
CA ARG A 142 -15.76 -19.90 14.45
C ARG A 142 -14.96 -20.07 13.15
N PHE A 143 -15.65 -20.29 12.03
CA PHE A 143 -15.00 -20.36 10.72
C PHE A 143 -14.20 -19.09 10.39
N LEU A 144 -14.75 -17.91 10.70
CA LEU A 144 -14.03 -16.66 10.49
C LEU A 144 -12.75 -16.57 11.34
N LEU A 145 -12.82 -16.99 12.61
CA LEU A 145 -11.65 -17.04 13.50
C LEU A 145 -10.60 -18.03 13.00
N GLU A 146 -11.01 -19.23 12.58
CA GLU A 146 -10.12 -20.24 12.01
C GLU A 146 -9.44 -19.70 10.75
N LYS A 147 -10.16 -18.99 9.88
CA LYS A 147 -9.57 -18.36 8.68
C LYS A 147 -8.60 -17.23 8.97
N ILE A 148 -8.80 -16.48 10.05
CA ILE A 148 -7.84 -15.44 10.47
C ILE A 148 -6.62 -16.08 11.14
N ALA A 149 -6.78 -17.20 11.85
CA ALA A 149 -5.65 -17.90 12.46
C ALA A 149 -4.74 -18.61 11.43
N GLU A 150 -5.28 -18.91 10.25
CA GLU A 150 -4.53 -19.49 9.12
C GLU A 150 -3.73 -18.45 8.30
N THR A 151 -3.96 -17.14 8.50
CA THR A 151 -3.25 -16.04 7.79
C THR A 151 -2.06 -15.51 8.56
#